data_AF-A0A1G1PBY5-F1
#
_entry.id   AF-A0A1G1PBY5-F1
#
_cell.length_a   1.000
_cell.length_b   1.000
_cell.length_c   1.000
_cell.angle_alpha   90.00
_cell.angle_beta   90.00
_cell.angle_gamma   90.00
#
_symmetry.space_group_name_H-M   'P 1'
#
loop_
_entity.id
_entity.type
_entity.pdbx_description
1 polymer ?
#
loop_
_entity_poly.entity_id
_entity_poly.type
_entity_poly.pdbx_seq_one_letter_code
_entity_poly.pdbx_strand_id
1 'polypeptide(L)'
;MKTQIVLPDAVFVQLKRVVPIRQRSRFIAEAVQARLQMLRFQHALRAAVGCWSDKTHPELTSQTAINRYLARFRARLARHG
;
A
#
# COMPACT_ATOMS: atom_id res chain seq x y z
N MET A 1 -0.30 -5.18 -24.77
CA MET A 1 -0.66 -6.61 -24.65
C MET A 1 -2.17 -6.74 -24.73
N LYS A 2 -2.69 -7.73 -25.45
CA LYS A 2 -4.14 -8.02 -25.53
C LYS A 2 -4.45 -9.23 -24.63
N THR A 3 -5.50 -9.13 -23.83
CA THR A 3 -5.95 -10.20 -22.93
C THR A 3 -7.46 -10.39 -23.11
N GLN A 4 -7.91 -11.64 -23.17
CA GLN A 4 -9.33 -11.97 -23.12
C GLN A 4 -9.72 -12.28 -21.67
N ILE A 5 -10.78 -11.63 -21.20
CA ILE A 5 -11.32 -11.80 -19.84
C ILE A 5 -12.80 -12.12 -19.94
N VAL A 6 -13.25 -13.08 -19.13
CA VAL A 6 -14.66 -13.47 -19.03
C VAL A 6 -15.28 -12.69 -17.88
N LEU A 7 -16.39 -12.01 -18.16
CA LEU A 7 -17.17 -11.28 -17.17
C LEU A 7 -18.54 -11.95 -17.04
N PRO A 8 -19.09 -12.10 -15.82
CA PRO A 8 -20.48 -12.52 -15.66
C PRO A 8 -21.43 -11.57 -16.37
N ASP A 9 -22.50 -12.10 -16.98
CA ASP A 9 -23.45 -11.30 -17.77
C ASP A 9 -24.03 -10.13 -17.00
N ALA A 10 -24.38 -10.33 -15.72
CA ALA A 10 -24.91 -9.28 -14.87
C ALA A 10 -23.95 -8.07 -14.77
N VAL A 11 -22.65 -8.33 -14.59
CA VAL A 11 -21.61 -7.30 -14.50
C VAL A 11 -21.41 -6.62 -15.86
N PHE A 12 -21.38 -7.41 -16.94
CA PHE A 12 -21.21 -6.86 -18.28
C PHE A 12 -22.39 -5.96 -18.68
N VAL A 13 -23.63 -6.36 -18.37
CA VAL A 13 -24.83 -5.54 -18.61
C VAL A 13 -24.76 -4.22 -17.86
N GLN A 14 -24.37 -4.24 -16.59
CA GLN A 14 -24.18 -3.01 -15.79
C GLN A 14 -23.09 -2.12 -16.39
N LEU A 15 -21.93 -2.70 -16.74
CA LEU A 15 -20.86 -1.97 -17.41
C LEU A 15 -21.33 -1.31 -18.71
N LYS A 16 -22.15 -2.01 -19.51
CA LYS A 16 -22.69 -1.45 -20.75
C LYS A 16 -23.61 -0.26 -20.52
N ARG A 17 -24.41 -0.30 -19.44
CA ARG A 17 -25.38 0.75 -19.08
C ARG A 17 -24.70 2.02 -18.60
N VAL A 18 -23.61 1.88 -17.84
CA VAL A 18 -22.96 3.01 -17.16
C VAL A 18 -21.77 3.56 -17.94
N VAL A 19 -21.02 2.71 -18.66
CA VAL A 19 -19.76 3.10 -19.29
C VAL A 19 -19.86 3.07 -20.82
N PRO A 20 -19.55 4.20 -21.51
CA PRO A 20 -19.54 4.27 -22.97
C PRO A 20 -18.63 3.22 -23.60
N ILE A 21 -19.02 2.68 -24.76
CA ILE A 21 -18.32 1.55 -25.40
C ILE A 21 -16.81 1.76 -25.58
N ARG A 22 -16.39 2.99 -25.94
CA ARG A 22 -14.98 3.35 -26.18
C ARG A 22 -14.17 3.56 -24.90
N GLN A 23 -14.81 3.60 -23.74
CA GLN A 23 -14.16 3.85 -22.44
C GLN A 23 -14.07 2.59 -21.56
N ARG A 24 -14.77 1.50 -21.92
CA ARG A 24 -14.84 0.28 -21.09
C ARG A 24 -13.48 -0.35 -20.82
N SER A 25 -12.61 -0.41 -21.82
CA SER A 25 -11.27 -0.98 -21.63
C SER A 25 -10.45 -0.18 -20.61
N ARG A 26 -10.50 1.16 -20.72
CA ARG A 26 -9.85 2.06 -19.76
C ARG A 26 -10.45 1.92 -18.36
N PHE A 27 -11.77 1.90 -18.24
CA PHE A 27 -12.47 1.71 -16.97
C PHE A 27 -12.06 0.41 -16.27
N ILE A 28 -12.03 -0.70 -17.02
CA ILE A 28 -11.60 -2.00 -16.48
C ILE A 28 -10.14 -1.93 -16.01
N ALA A 29 -9.26 -1.33 -16.82
CA ALA A 29 -7.84 -1.20 -16.47
C ALA A 29 -7.64 -0.40 -15.18
N GLU A 30 -8.33 0.74 -15.04
CA GLU A 30 -8.28 1.59 -13.84
C GLU A 30 -8.80 0.85 -12.60
N ALA A 31 -9.93 0.13 -12.73
CA ALA A 31 -10.49 -0.67 -11.64
C ALA A 31 -9.55 -1.80 -11.18
N VAL A 32 -8.94 -2.51 -12.14
CA VAL A 32 -7.96 -3.56 -11.86
C VAL A 32 -6.71 -2.98 -11.19
N GLN A 33 -6.19 -1.86 -11.70
CA GLN A 33 -5.03 -1.18 -11.10
C GLN A 33 -5.30 -0.76 -9.66
N ALA A 34 -6.44 -0.13 -9.38
CA ALA A 34 -6.83 0.25 -8.03
C ALA A 34 -6.91 -0.96 -7.10
N ARG A 35 -7.51 -2.06 -7.57
CA ARG A 35 -7.59 -3.30 -6.77
C ARG A 35 -6.22 -3.91 -6.49
N LEU A 36 -5.32 -3.92 -7.47
CA LEU A 36 -3.96 -4.42 -7.30
C LEU A 36 -3.16 -3.57 -6.30
N GLN A 37 -3.29 -2.24 -6.35
CA GLN A 37 -2.65 -1.35 -5.37
C GLN A 37 -3.15 -1.64 -3.95
N MET A 38 -4.47 -1.81 -3.76
CA MET A 38 -5.04 -2.18 -2.47
C MET A 38 -4.50 -3.52 -1.96
N LEU A 39 -4.43 -4.54 -2.83
CA LEU A 39 -3.90 -5.86 -2.45
C LEU A 39 -2.41 -5.79 -2.05
N ARG A 40 -1.60 -5.00 -2.78
CA ARG A 40 -0.20 -4.76 -2.42
C ARG A 40 -0.07 -4.10 -1.05
N PHE A 41 -0.89 -3.09 -0.78
CA PHE A 41 -0.88 -2.41 0.51
C PHE A 41 -1.30 -3.36 1.65
N GLN A 42 -2.35 -4.15 1.47
CA GLN A 42 -2.77 -5.15 2.47
C GLN A 42 -1.68 -6.19 2.75
N HIS A 43 -0.95 -6.61 1.71
CA HIS A 43 0.20 -7.49 1.89
C HIS A 43 1.32 -6.81 2.70
N ALA A 44 1.66 -5.56 2.37
CA ALA A 44 2.65 -4.79 3.11
C ALA A 44 2.25 -4.59 4.58
N LEU A 45 0.98 -4.29 4.86
CA LEU A 45 0.46 -4.18 6.23
C LEU A 45 0.62 -5.47 7.01
N ARG A 46 0.28 -6.62 6.40
CA ARG A 46 0.47 -7.94 7.05
C ARG A 46 1.93 -8.24 7.32
N ALA A 47 2.82 -7.92 6.38
CA ALA A 47 4.26 -8.10 6.57
C ALA A 47 4.84 -7.16 7.63
N ALA A 48 4.25 -5.98 7.82
CA ALA A 48 4.67 -4.99 8.81
C ALA A 48 4.16 -5.28 10.24
N VAL A 49 3.31 -6.30 10.44
CA VAL A 49 2.81 -6.65 11.77
C VAL A 49 3.98 -7.03 12.68
N GLY A 50 4.09 -6.36 13.81
CA GLY A 50 5.17 -6.59 14.78
C GLY A 50 6.51 -5.95 14.40
N CYS A 51 6.62 -5.28 13.25
CA CYS A 51 7.83 -4.57 12.87
C CYS A 51 8.20 -3.46 13.84
N TRP A 52 7.25 -2.90 14.60
CA TRP A 52 7.48 -1.85 15.61
C TRP A 52 7.35 -2.38 17.04
N SER A 53 7.60 -3.68 17.25
CA SER A 53 7.54 -4.26 18.60
C SER A 53 8.71 -3.81 19.46
N ASP A 54 8.54 -3.80 20.78
CA ASP A 54 9.60 -3.50 21.75
C ASP A 54 10.80 -4.45 21.63
N LYS A 55 10.60 -5.67 21.12
CA LYS A 55 11.69 -6.63 20.87
C LYS A 55 12.59 -6.19 19.72
N THR A 56 12.00 -5.61 18.68
CA THR A 56 12.72 -5.18 17.47
C THR A 56 13.19 -3.73 17.58
N HIS A 57 12.44 -2.90 18.30
CA HIS A 57 12.69 -1.48 18.52
C HIS A 57 12.62 -1.11 20.01
N PRO A 58 13.58 -1.57 20.83
CA PRO A 58 13.61 -1.25 22.26
C PRO A 58 13.77 0.26 22.53
N GLU A 59 14.27 1.02 21.55
CA GLU A 59 14.33 2.47 21.62
C GLU A 59 12.95 3.15 21.65
N LEU A 60 11.89 2.46 21.21
CA LEU A 60 10.53 3.00 21.17
C LEU A 60 9.69 2.65 22.41
N THR A 61 10.23 1.86 23.34
CA THR A 61 9.48 1.32 24.49
C THR A 61 9.10 2.37 25.55
N SER A 62 9.80 3.52 25.62
CA SER A 62 9.44 4.61 26.55
C SER A 62 9.92 5.97 26.06
N GLN A 63 9.30 7.04 26.56
CA GLN A 63 9.70 8.42 26.22
C GLN A 63 11.18 8.68 26.51
N THR A 64 11.71 8.11 27.60
CA THR A 64 13.13 8.24 27.96
C THR A 64 14.04 7.49 26.98
N ALA A 65 13.65 6.30 26.53
CA ALA A 65 14.38 5.53 25.51
C ALA A 65 14.39 6.26 24.15
N ILE A 66 13.24 6.82 23.77
CA ILE A 66 13.07 7.62 22.55
C ILE A 66 13.98 8.84 22.60
N ASN A 67 13.97 9.60 23.71
CA ASN A 67 14.82 10.78 23.88
C ASN A 67 16.31 10.43 23.76
N ARG A 68 16.73 9.30 24.36
CA ARG A 68 18.11 8.80 24.26
C ARG A 68 18.48 8.41 22.84
N TYR A 69 17.56 7.79 22.10
CA TYR A 69 17.78 7.44 20.69
C TYR A 69 17.90 8.69 19.82
N LEU A 70 16.99 9.65 19.95
CA LEU A 70 17.02 10.90 19.19
C LEU A 70 18.28 11.73 19.47
N ALA A 71 18.74 11.81 20.72
CA ALA A 71 19.98 12.49 21.06
C ALA A 71 21.19 11.87 20.34
N ARG A 72 21.30 10.52 20.36
CA ARG A 72 22.36 9.79 19.64
C ARG A 72 22.28 9.98 18.13
N PHE A 73 21.08 9.92 17.57
CA PHE A 73 20.85 10.09 16.13
C PHE A 73 21.26 11.48 15.65
N ARG A 74 20.84 12.54 16.36
CA ARG A 74 21.20 13.94 16.06
C ARG A 74 22.70 14.17 16.17
N ALA A 75 23.36 13.64 17.20
CA ALA A 75 24.80 13.73 17.36
C ALA A 75 25.59 12.96 16.27
N ARG A 76 25.01 11.92 15.66
CA ARG A 76 25.61 11.22 14.51
C ARG A 76 25.47 12.03 13.24
N LEU A 77 24.29 12.63 12.99
CA LEU A 77 24.09 13.50 11.83
C LEU A 77 25.03 14.70 11.83
N ALA A 78 25.23 15.35 12.98
CA ALA A 78 26.16 16.48 13.11
C ALA A 78 27.64 16.12 12.90
N ARG A 79 27.99 14.83 12.88
CA ARG A 79 29.37 14.36 12.61
C ARG A 79 29.61 14.00 11.14
N HIS A 80 28.57 14.00 10.31
CA HIS A 80 28.63 13.59 8.91
C HIS A 80 28.03 14.62 7.94
N GLY A 81 27.63 15.80 8.45
CA GLY A 81 27.31 16.99 7.66
C GLY A 81 28.34 18.06 7.92
#